data_AF-A0A530GIT9-F1
#
_entry.id   AF-A0A530GIT9-F1
#
_cell.length_a   1.000
_cell.length_b   1.000
_cell.length_c   1.000
_cell.angle_alpha   90.00
_cell.angle_beta   90.00
_cell.angle_gamma   90.00
#
_symmetry.space_group_name_H-M   'P 1'
#
loop_
_entity.id
_entity.type
_entity.pdbx_description
1 polymer ?
#
loop_
_entity_poly.entity_id
_entity_poly.type
_entity_poly.pdbx_seq_one_letter_code
_entity_poly.pdbx_strand_id
1 'polypeptide(L)'
;GVIFARFKPFDERLKAGQSATRVIGNLFGSLQSIKEAFIIALPPPPIRGVGNAGGFKLQIQERNSADMRQILALAYEIAGKANKTPGLMGVFTTFSASSPQFFLAIDRDKARILNVPIPNIFETLSINLGTAYVNDFNAFGRVYQVRAQAD
;
A
#
# COMPACT_ATOMS: atom_id res chain seq x y z
N GLY A 1 -6.26 -0.69 1.30
CA GLY A 1 -6.75 -0.66 2.70
C GLY A 1 -6.81 -2.06 3.27
N VAL A 2 -7.18 -2.22 4.54
CA VAL A 2 -7.37 -3.54 5.19
C VAL A 2 -8.73 -3.53 5.91
N ILE A 3 -9.47 -4.63 5.80
CA ILE A 3 -10.75 -4.82 6.48
C ILE A 3 -10.67 -6.08 7.35
N PHE A 4 -11.05 -5.96 8.62
CA PHE A 4 -11.14 -7.08 9.54
C PHE A 4 -12.60 -7.51 9.68
N ALA A 5 -12.98 -8.52 8.90
CA ALA A 5 -14.33 -9.09 8.96
C ALA A 5 -14.38 -10.23 9.99
N ARG A 6 -15.30 -10.13 10.96
CA ARG A 6 -15.58 -11.22 11.90
C ARG A 6 -16.61 -12.16 11.30
N PHE A 7 -16.39 -13.46 11.43
CA PHE A 7 -17.41 -14.45 11.13
C PHE A 7 -18.53 -14.41 12.18
N LYS A 8 -19.71 -14.85 11.76
CA LYS A 8 -20.77 -15.26 12.69
C LYS A 8 -20.31 -16.45 13.56
N PRO A 9 -20.98 -16.71 14.70
CA PRO A 9 -20.67 -17.86 15.55
C PRO A 9 -20.61 -19.18 14.78
N PHE A 10 -19.76 -20.10 15.25
CA PHE A 10 -19.52 -21.39 14.59
C PHE A 10 -20.81 -22.19 14.38
N ASP A 11 -21.66 -22.26 15.40
CA ASP A 11 -22.88 -23.08 15.35
C ASP A 11 -23.90 -22.60 14.33
N GLU A 12 -23.92 -21.30 14.03
CA GLU A 12 -24.79 -20.72 13.01
C GLU A 12 -24.24 -21.03 11.61
N ARG A 13 -22.94 -20.76 11.38
CA ARG A 13 -22.34 -20.91 10.05
C ARG A 13 -22.14 -22.36 9.64
N LEU A 14 -21.82 -23.26 10.58
CA LEU A 14 -21.61 -24.68 10.28
C LEU A 14 -22.92 -25.36 9.86
N LYS A 15 -24.04 -25.02 10.50
CA LYS A 15 -25.38 -25.49 10.08
C LYS A 15 -25.73 -25.04 8.65
N ALA A 16 -25.28 -23.85 8.26
CA ALA A 16 -25.42 -23.34 6.89
C ALA A 16 -24.35 -23.86 5.91
N GLY A 17 -23.48 -24.79 6.33
CA GLY A 17 -22.38 -25.32 5.50
C GLY A 17 -21.31 -24.28 5.15
N GLN A 18 -21.21 -23.19 5.92
CA GLN A 18 -20.28 -22.08 5.72
C GLN A 18 -19.02 -22.27 6.58
N SER A 19 -18.13 -23.16 6.12
CA SER A 19 -16.78 -23.26 6.66
C SER A 19 -15.98 -21.98 6.38
N ALA A 20 -14.96 -21.67 7.19
CA ALA A 20 -14.10 -20.50 6.94
C ALA A 20 -13.47 -20.57 5.55
N THR A 21 -12.97 -21.75 5.15
CA THR A 21 -12.42 -22.00 3.82
C THR A 21 -13.44 -21.71 2.72
N ARG A 22 -14.70 -22.13 2.89
CA ARG A 22 -15.76 -21.88 1.90
C ARG A 22 -16.08 -20.40 1.78
N VAL A 23 -16.20 -19.70 2.91
CA VAL A 23 -16.48 -18.25 2.91
C VAL A 23 -15.35 -17.49 2.24
N ILE A 24 -14.09 -17.81 2.58
CA ILE A 24 -12.90 -17.19 1.98
C ILE A 24 -12.82 -17.49 0.49
N GLY A 25 -13.05 -18.74 0.06
CA GLY A 25 -13.06 -19.11 -1.35
C GLY A 25 -14.14 -18.38 -2.16
N ASN A 26 -15.35 -18.24 -1.60
CA ASN A 26 -16.43 -17.46 -2.22
C ASN A 26 -16.05 -15.98 -2.36
N LEU A 27 -15.46 -15.39 -1.32
CA LEU A 27 -14.96 -14.00 -1.36
C LEU A 27 -13.86 -13.84 -2.41
N PHE A 28 -12.91 -14.77 -2.46
CA PHE A 28 -11.85 -14.74 -3.46
C PHE A 28 -12.44 -14.66 -4.88
N GLY A 29 -13.37 -15.56 -5.20
CA GLY A 29 -14.04 -15.60 -6.50
C GLY A 29 -14.88 -14.35 -6.81
N SER A 30 -15.68 -13.88 -5.86
CA SER A 30 -16.54 -12.70 -6.09
C SER A 30 -15.74 -11.42 -6.27
N LEU A 31 -14.64 -11.26 -5.53
CA LEU A 31 -13.82 -10.05 -5.56
C LEU A 31 -12.93 -9.94 -6.80
N GLN A 32 -12.67 -11.04 -7.53
CA GLN A 32 -11.94 -10.97 -8.80
C GLN A 32 -12.70 -10.21 -9.91
N SER A 33 -13.99 -9.96 -9.73
CA SER A 33 -14.79 -9.18 -10.68
C SER A 33 -14.47 -7.68 -10.66
N ILE A 34 -13.84 -7.19 -9.59
CA ILE A 34 -13.47 -5.78 -9.42
C ILE A 34 -12.16 -5.53 -10.17
N LYS A 35 -12.18 -4.69 -11.21
CA LYS A 35 -11.02 -4.47 -12.10
C LYS A 35 -10.07 -3.38 -11.59
N GLU A 36 -10.60 -2.47 -10.80
CA GLU A 36 -9.92 -1.27 -10.31
C GLU A 36 -9.03 -1.57 -9.10
N ALA A 37 -9.15 -2.76 -8.49
CA ALA A 37 -8.41 -3.13 -7.30
C ALA A 37 -8.07 -4.62 -7.27
N PHE A 38 -6.85 -4.94 -6.81
CA PHE A 38 -6.49 -6.29 -6.42
C PHE A 38 -6.93 -6.54 -4.97
N ILE A 39 -7.86 -7.47 -4.78
CA ILE A 39 -8.45 -7.76 -3.46
C ILE A 39 -8.32 -9.25 -3.17
N ILE A 40 -7.80 -9.56 -1.99
CA ILE A 40 -7.66 -10.93 -1.48
C ILE A 40 -8.28 -11.05 -0.09
N ALA A 41 -8.95 -12.17 0.15
CA ALA A 41 -9.40 -12.58 1.48
C ALA A 41 -8.42 -13.63 2.01
N LEU A 42 -7.85 -13.38 3.19
CA LEU A 42 -6.87 -14.27 3.82
C LEU A 42 -7.42 -14.76 5.16
N PRO A 43 -7.22 -16.04 5.53
CA PRO A 43 -7.50 -16.49 6.88
C PRO A 43 -6.52 -15.83 7.87
N PRO A 44 -6.92 -15.62 9.13
CA PRO A 44 -5.99 -15.17 10.15
C PRO A 44 -4.87 -16.21 10.36
N PRO A 45 -3.65 -15.77 10.75
CA PRO A 45 -2.54 -16.68 11.01
C PRO A 45 -2.87 -17.62 12.19
N PRO A 46 -2.39 -18.88 12.19
CA PRO A 46 -2.62 -19.81 13.30
C PRO A 46 -1.99 -19.33 14.61
N ILE A 47 -0.84 -18.65 14.51
CA ILE A 47 -0.11 -18.06 15.64
C ILE A 47 -0.05 -16.54 15.43
N ARG A 48 -0.63 -15.80 16.37
CA ARG A 48 -0.56 -14.33 16.37
C ARG A 48 0.90 -13.89 16.54
N GLY A 49 1.35 -12.96 15.70
CA GLY A 49 2.69 -12.36 15.78
C GLY A 49 3.72 -12.91 14.80
N VAL A 50 3.43 -13.98 14.06
CA VAL A 50 4.36 -14.58 13.07
C VAL A 50 4.19 -13.99 11.66
N GLY A 51 3.08 -13.30 11.40
CA GLY A 51 2.78 -12.63 10.14
C GLY A 51 1.28 -12.48 9.93
N ASN A 52 0.87 -11.70 8.91
CA ASN A 52 -0.56 -11.47 8.59
C ASN A 52 -1.13 -12.50 7.60
N ALA A 53 -0.28 -13.37 7.04
CA ALA A 53 -0.65 -14.45 6.13
C ALA A 53 0.20 -15.68 6.45
N GLY A 54 -0.37 -16.88 6.28
CA GLY A 54 0.41 -18.12 6.31
C GLY A 54 1.20 -18.33 5.00
N GLY A 55 2.10 -19.32 4.97
CA GLY A 55 2.90 -19.66 3.79
C GLY A 55 4.34 -19.16 3.89
N PHE A 56 4.88 -18.62 2.79
CA PHE A 56 6.24 -18.10 2.69
C PHE A 56 6.25 -16.63 2.27
N LYS A 57 7.40 -15.97 2.47
CA LYS A 57 7.64 -14.61 1.98
C LYS A 57 8.96 -14.58 1.22
N LEU A 58 8.95 -13.94 0.06
CA LEU A 58 10.13 -13.69 -0.75
C LEU A 58 10.30 -12.18 -0.92
N GLN A 59 11.55 -11.72 -0.94
CA GLN A 59 11.90 -10.33 -1.20
C GLN A 59 12.77 -10.29 -2.46
N ILE A 60 12.35 -9.51 -3.45
CA ILE A 60 13.11 -9.27 -4.67
C ILE A 60 13.86 -7.95 -4.45
N GLN A 61 15.15 -7.92 -4.76
CA GLN A 61 15.98 -6.73 -4.59
C GLN A 61 16.54 -6.29 -5.94
N GLU A 62 16.32 -5.02 -6.29
CA GLU A 62 17.02 -4.34 -7.36
C GLU A 62 18.18 -3.51 -6.76
N ARG A 63 19.36 -3.53 -7.39
CA ARG A 63 20.59 -2.91 -6.85
C ARG A 63 21.23 -1.88 -7.79
N ASN A 64 20.81 -1.85 -9.05
CA ASN A 64 21.48 -1.12 -10.11
C ASN A 64 20.59 -0.02 -10.73
N SER A 65 19.29 0.00 -10.44
CA SER A 65 18.33 0.95 -11.01
C SER A 65 17.40 1.57 -9.98
N ALA A 66 17.06 2.85 -10.17
CA ALA A 66 15.98 3.52 -9.46
C ALA A 66 14.59 3.28 -10.11
N ASP A 67 14.55 2.73 -11.33
CA ASP A 67 13.30 2.44 -12.02
C ASP A 67 12.64 1.16 -11.49
N MET A 68 11.70 1.37 -10.57
CA MET A 68 10.97 0.29 -9.91
C MET A 68 9.94 -0.43 -10.81
N ARG A 69 9.73 0.02 -12.05
CA ARG A 69 8.82 -0.68 -12.98
C ARG A 69 9.39 -2.03 -13.41
N GLN A 70 10.72 -2.13 -13.50
CA GLN A 70 11.40 -3.36 -13.89
C GLN A 70 11.24 -4.45 -12.81
N ILE A 71 11.44 -4.11 -11.53
CA ILE A 71 11.27 -5.06 -10.44
C ILE A 71 9.80 -5.50 -10.28
N LEU A 72 8.84 -4.60 -10.57
CA LEU A 72 7.43 -4.97 -10.59
C LEU A 72 7.11 -5.99 -11.69
N ALA A 73 7.63 -5.79 -12.91
CA ALA A 73 7.46 -6.74 -14.00
C ALA A 73 8.04 -8.12 -13.65
N LEU A 74 9.24 -8.16 -13.06
CA LEU A 74 9.85 -9.39 -12.59
C LEU A 74 9.03 -10.07 -11.47
N ALA A 75 8.47 -9.30 -10.54
CA ALA A 75 7.60 -9.83 -9.50
C ALA A 75 6.35 -10.50 -10.09
N TYR A 76 5.73 -9.90 -11.12
CA TYR A 76 4.61 -10.52 -11.83
C TYR A 76 5.01 -11.78 -12.59
N GLU A 77 6.19 -11.79 -13.22
CA GLU A 77 6.69 -12.98 -13.91
C GLU A 77 6.91 -14.14 -12.93
N ILE A 78 7.56 -13.89 -11.80
CA ILE A 78 7.79 -14.88 -10.73
C ILE A 78 6.46 -15.39 -10.20
N ALA A 79 5.52 -14.49 -9.88
CA ALA A 79 4.20 -14.88 -9.39
C ALA A 79 3.43 -15.71 -10.43
N GLY A 80 3.47 -15.31 -11.71
CA GLY A 80 2.82 -16.01 -12.81
C GLY A 80 3.38 -17.42 -13.05
N LYS A 81 4.71 -17.58 -12.95
CA LYS A 81 5.38 -18.89 -13.02
C LYS A 81 5.06 -19.75 -11.79
N ALA A 82 5.18 -19.18 -10.59
CA ALA A 82 4.93 -19.88 -9.34
C ALA A 82 3.50 -20.42 -9.26
N ASN A 83 2.50 -19.66 -9.69
CA ASN A 83 1.10 -20.12 -9.72
C ASN A 83 0.83 -21.24 -10.75
N LYS A 84 1.78 -21.55 -11.63
CA LYS A 84 1.72 -22.71 -12.54
C LYS A 84 2.51 -23.91 -12.03
N THR A 85 3.27 -23.76 -10.95
CA THR A 85 4.13 -24.80 -10.38
C THR A 85 3.34 -25.65 -9.38
N PRO A 86 3.31 -26.99 -9.53
CA PRO A 86 2.70 -27.87 -8.54
C PRO A 86 3.28 -27.66 -7.14
N GLY A 87 2.42 -27.59 -6.13
CA GLY A 87 2.82 -27.35 -4.73
C GLY A 87 2.88 -25.87 -4.33
N LEU A 88 2.72 -24.94 -5.27
CA LEU A 88 2.58 -23.51 -5.01
C LEU A 88 1.16 -23.04 -5.34
N MET A 89 0.62 -22.14 -4.52
CA MET A 89 -0.72 -21.59 -4.73
C MET A 89 -0.79 -20.18 -4.14
N GLY A 90 -1.49 -19.28 -4.83
CA GLY A 90 -1.78 -17.95 -4.31
C GLY A 90 -0.52 -17.10 -4.14
N VAL A 91 0.42 -17.17 -5.07
CA VAL A 91 1.62 -16.32 -5.08
C VAL A 91 1.24 -14.97 -5.69
N PHE A 92 1.40 -13.89 -4.94
CA PHE A 92 1.08 -12.53 -5.38
C PHE A 92 2.07 -11.52 -4.82
N THR A 93 1.99 -10.29 -5.33
CA THR A 93 2.66 -9.12 -4.75
C THR A 93 1.64 -8.01 -4.54
N THR A 94 1.80 -7.25 -3.46
CA THR A 94 1.06 -6.00 -3.23
C THR A 94 1.85 -4.76 -3.66
N PHE A 95 3.06 -4.97 -4.18
CA PHE A 95 3.89 -3.88 -4.70
C PHE A 95 3.23 -3.26 -5.94
N SER A 96 3.26 -1.93 -6.03
CA SER A 96 2.85 -1.19 -7.21
C SER A 96 3.84 -0.07 -7.50
N ALA A 97 4.12 0.12 -8.77
CA ALA A 97 4.94 1.20 -9.33
C ALA A 97 4.14 2.05 -10.33
N SER A 98 2.81 1.94 -10.32
CA SER A 98 1.91 2.62 -11.26
C SER A 98 1.27 3.89 -10.71
N SER A 99 1.62 4.29 -9.48
CA SER A 99 1.12 5.53 -8.90
C SER A 99 1.51 6.71 -9.79
N PRO A 100 0.56 7.55 -10.22
CA PRO A 100 0.87 8.74 -10.98
C PRO A 100 1.83 9.63 -10.21
N GLN A 101 2.83 10.16 -10.91
CA GLN A 101 3.82 11.08 -10.36
C GLN A 101 3.86 12.33 -11.24
N PHE A 102 4.01 13.49 -10.60
CA PHE A 102 4.27 14.75 -11.29
C PHE A 102 5.73 15.11 -11.12
N PHE A 103 6.44 15.32 -12.23
CA PHE A 103 7.79 15.86 -12.22
C PHE A 103 7.72 17.39 -12.35
N LEU A 104 8.20 18.09 -11.33
CA LEU A 104 8.29 19.55 -11.36
C LEU A 104 9.68 19.99 -11.81
N ALA A 105 9.77 20.44 -13.05
CA ALA A 105 11.00 21.02 -13.60
C ALA A 105 11.15 22.48 -13.14
N ILE A 106 11.97 22.73 -12.11
CA ILE A 106 12.24 24.09 -11.63
C ILE A 106 13.39 24.70 -12.44
N ASP A 107 13.11 25.78 -13.16
CA ASP A 107 14.12 26.58 -13.84
C ASP A 107 14.86 27.47 -12.83
N ARG A 108 16.03 27.00 -12.41
CA ARG A 108 16.85 27.68 -11.41
C ARG A 108 17.54 28.92 -11.96
N ASP A 109 17.83 28.96 -13.25
CA ASP A 109 18.52 30.08 -13.86
C ASP A 109 17.57 31.26 -13.99
N LYS A 110 16.34 31.01 -14.47
CA LYS A 110 15.27 32.01 -14.49
C LYS A 110 14.91 32.50 -13.08
N ALA A 111 14.84 31.61 -12.09
CA ALA A 111 14.58 32.00 -10.70
C ALA A 111 15.65 32.99 -10.18
N ARG A 112 16.93 32.73 -10.45
CA ARG A 112 18.02 33.65 -10.07
C ARG A 112 17.94 34.99 -10.80
N ILE A 113 17.64 35.00 -12.11
CA ILE A 113 17.46 36.23 -12.89
C ILE A 113 16.35 37.11 -12.31
N LEU A 114 15.26 36.47 -11.83
CA LEU A 114 14.13 37.15 -11.22
C LEU A 114 14.33 37.44 -9.71
N ASN A 115 15.53 37.22 -9.16
CA ASN A 115 15.84 37.34 -7.73
C ASN A 115 14.89 36.54 -6.81
N VAL A 116 14.40 35.39 -7.27
CA VAL A 116 13.61 34.47 -6.46
C VAL A 116 14.54 33.46 -5.80
N PRO A 117 14.66 33.45 -4.45
CA PRO A 117 15.47 32.47 -3.75
C PRO A 117 14.93 31.05 -3.98
N ILE A 118 15.80 30.14 -4.39
CA ILE A 118 15.44 28.72 -4.59
C ILE A 118 14.81 28.08 -3.34
N PRO A 119 15.29 28.35 -2.10
CA PRO A 119 14.65 27.83 -0.89
C PRO A 119 13.16 28.22 -0.78
N ASN A 120 12.79 29.46 -1.12
CA ASN A 120 11.42 29.94 -1.04
C ASN A 120 10.48 29.19 -1.99
N ILE A 121 10.98 28.76 -3.16
CA ILE A 121 10.21 27.93 -4.10
C ILE A 121 9.86 26.59 -3.45
N PHE A 122 10.85 25.92 -2.84
CA PHE A 122 10.63 24.62 -2.19
C PHE A 122 9.76 24.72 -0.93
N GLU A 123 9.93 25.77 -0.12
CA GLU A 123 9.06 26.04 1.03
C GLU A 123 7.61 26.27 0.59
N THR A 124 7.40 27.10 -0.43
CA THR A 124 6.07 27.36 -1.01
C THR A 124 5.43 26.08 -1.52
N LEU A 125 6.15 25.26 -2.27
CA LEU A 125 5.65 23.96 -2.75
C LEU A 125 5.31 23.01 -1.60
N SER A 126 6.12 23.00 -0.53
CA SER A 126 5.91 22.13 0.63
C SER A 126 4.65 22.50 1.40
N ILE A 127 4.34 23.79 1.52
CA ILE A 127 3.12 24.30 2.16
C ILE A 127 1.88 24.08 1.28
N ASN A 128 2.00 24.29 -0.04
CA ASN A 128 0.85 24.25 -0.95
C ASN A 128 0.49 22.83 -1.42
N LEU A 129 1.47 21.94 -1.59
CA LEU A 129 1.25 20.57 -2.09
C LEU A 129 1.33 19.52 -0.98
N GLY A 130 1.58 19.93 0.27
CA GLY A 130 1.76 19.05 1.40
C GLY A 130 1.30 19.67 2.70
N THR A 131 1.79 19.11 3.80
CA THR A 131 1.52 19.61 5.14
C THR A 131 2.84 19.98 5.79
N ALA A 132 2.99 21.24 6.19
CA ALA A 132 4.18 21.75 6.88
C ALA A 132 3.95 21.72 8.40
N TYR A 133 4.86 21.08 9.15
CA TYR A 133 4.88 21.23 10.60
C TYR A 133 5.31 22.66 10.95
N VAL A 134 4.57 23.30 11.87
CA VAL A 134 4.85 24.66 12.31
C VAL A 134 5.48 24.64 13.70
N ASN A 135 4.75 24.09 14.67
CA ASN A 135 5.13 24.00 16.08
C ASN A 135 4.22 23.03 16.83
N ASP A 136 4.43 22.94 18.15
CA ASP A 136 3.56 22.23 19.08
C ASP A 136 2.78 23.21 19.95
N PHE A 137 1.55 22.87 20.34
CA PHE A 137 0.76 23.62 21.32
C PHE A 137 0.17 22.69 22.39
N ASN A 138 0.00 23.19 23.61
CA ASN A 138 -0.59 22.44 24.71
C ASN A 138 -2.08 22.75 24.83
N ALA A 139 -2.92 21.72 24.84
CA ALA A 139 -4.33 21.81 25.17
C ALA A 139 -4.76 20.58 25.96
N PHE A 140 -5.71 20.72 26.89
CA PHE A 140 -6.27 19.59 27.66
C PHE A 140 -5.21 18.70 28.35
N GLY A 141 -4.06 19.27 28.75
CA GLY A 141 -2.96 18.53 29.36
C GLY A 141 -2.20 17.61 28.40
N ARG A 142 -2.31 17.85 27.09
CA ARG A 142 -1.61 17.10 26.03
C ARG A 142 -0.96 18.07 25.04
N VAL A 143 0.17 17.66 24.50
CA VAL A 143 0.86 18.38 23.41
C VAL A 143 0.29 17.92 22.08
N TYR A 144 -0.09 18.87 21.22
CA TYR A 144 -0.62 18.65 19.88
C TYR A 144 0.27 19.34 18.85
N GLN A 145 0.44 18.70 17.68
CA GLN A 145 1.16 19.28 16.55
C GLN A 145 0.28 20.27 15.80
N VAL A 146 0.81 21.46 15.55
CA VAL A 146 0.25 22.43 14.60
C VAL A 146 0.85 22.18 13.23
N ARG A 147 -0.01 22.06 12.24
CA ARG A 147 0.33 21.76 10.85
C ARG A 147 -0.37 22.75 9.94
N ALA A 148 0.37 23.34 9.00
CA ALA A 148 -0.13 24.22 7.96
C ALA A 148 -0.26 23.46 6.64
N GLN A 149 -1.34 23.72 5.90
CA GLN A 149 -1.62 23.16 4.59
C GLN A 149 -2.44 24.20 3.81
N ALA A 150 -2.21 24.35 2.50
CA ALA A 150 -3.07 25.17 1.65
C ALA A 150 -4.37 24.42 1.28
N ASP A 151 -5.47 25.15 1.14
CA ASP A 151 -6.80 24.63 0.73
C ASP A 151 -6.86 24.26 -0.76
#